data_AF-A0A0L0D5Q2-F1
#
_entry.id   AF-A0A0L0D5Q2-F1
#
_cell.length_a   1.000
_cell.length_b   1.000
_cell.length_c   1.000
_cell.angle_alpha   90.00
_cell.angle_beta   90.00
_cell.angle_gamma   90.00
#
_symmetry.space_group_name_H-M   'P 1'
#
loop_
_entity.id
_entity.type
_entity.pdbx_description
1 polymer ?
#
loop_
_entity_poly.entity_id
_entity_poly.type
_entity_poly.pdbx_seq_one_letter_code
_entity_poly.pdbx_strand_id
1 'polypeptide(L)'
;MPRLSNDEFLAEMGKLLRKAGEKDNPSSVSLTMKHVVEEVVQNKGKKNENVVEEARCLIRARSGKCKISTVVRPRNRVQFSIAYSTILKSNLKSLSSH
;
A
#
# COMPACT_ATOMS: atom_id res chain seq x y z
N MET A 1 -5.98 9.25 9.05
CA MET A 1 -5.69 7.97 8.36
C MET A 1 -4.31 7.54 8.80
N PRO A 2 -4.17 6.48 9.61
CA PRO A 2 -2.87 6.01 10.08
C PRO A 2 -1.95 5.62 8.93
N ARG A 3 -0.67 5.90 9.12
CA ARG A 3 0.41 5.45 8.25
C ARG A 3 1.12 4.30 8.94
N LEU A 4 1.07 3.14 8.31
CA LEU A 4 1.60 1.90 8.83
C LEU A 4 2.93 1.56 8.16
N SER A 5 3.67 0.62 8.75
CA SER A 5 4.77 -0.04 8.06
C SER A 5 4.23 -0.90 6.90
N ASN A 6 5.12 -1.31 6.00
CA ASN A 6 4.74 -2.16 4.87
C ASN A 6 4.09 -3.47 5.31
N ASP A 7 4.66 -4.13 6.33
CA ASP A 7 4.19 -5.44 6.78
C ASP A 7 2.84 -5.33 7.51
N GLU A 8 2.69 -4.32 8.37
CA GLU A 8 1.41 -4.03 9.04
C GLU A 8 0.32 -3.67 8.03
N PHE A 9 0.65 -2.88 7.00
CA PHE A 9 -0.31 -2.54 5.94
C PHE A 9 -0.80 -3.78 5.20
N LEU A 10 0.11 -4.70 4.84
CA LEU A 10 -0.24 -5.94 4.16
C LEU A 10 -1.13 -6.84 5.04
N ALA A 11 -0.81 -6.95 6.33
CA ALA A 11 -1.59 -7.72 7.28
C ALA A 11 -3.01 -7.15 7.46
N GLU A 12 -3.13 -5.83 7.66
CA GLU A 12 -4.42 -5.15 7.82
C GLU A 12 -5.24 -5.18 6.52
N MET A 13 -4.60 -4.98 5.36
CA MET A 13 -5.26 -5.09 4.05
C MET A 13 -5.85 -6.49 3.84
N GLY A 14 -5.12 -7.54 4.20
CA GLY A 14 -5.63 -8.90 4.15
C GLY A 14 -6.86 -9.11 5.05
N LYS A 15 -6.87 -8.53 6.25
CA LYS A 15 -8.06 -8.57 7.14
C LYS A 15 -9.25 -7.83 6.53
N LEU A 16 -9.03 -6.66 5.92
CA LEU A 16 -10.09 -5.89 5.25
C LEU A 16 -10.70 -6.66 4.08
N LEU A 17 -9.87 -7.31 3.26
CA LEU A 17 -10.33 -8.10 2.11
C LEU A 17 -11.14 -9.33 2.54
N ARG A 18 -10.74 -10.02 3.61
CA ARG A 18 -11.53 -11.13 4.17
C ARG A 18 -12.90 -10.68 4.66
N LYS A 19 -12.94 -9.61 5.46
CA LYS A 19 -14.19 -9.03 5.97
C LYS A 19 -15.11 -8.54 4.85
N ALA A 20 -14.53 -8.05 3.75
CA ALA A 20 -15.28 -7.62 2.57
C ALA A 20 -15.91 -8.79 1.79
N GLY A 21 -15.27 -9.96 1.82
CA GLY A 21 -15.77 -11.17 1.17
C GLY A 21 -16.76 -12.00 2.00
N GLU A 22 -16.95 -11.66 3.29
CA GLU A 22 -17.94 -12.32 4.14
C GLU A 22 -19.36 -11.96 3.68
N LYS A 23 -20.21 -12.98 3.50
CA LYS A 23 -21.57 -12.85 2.95
C LYS A 23 -22.51 -12.01 3.83
N ASP A 24 -22.23 -11.94 5.14
CA ASP A 24 -23.09 -11.27 6.12
C ASP A 24 -23.01 -9.74 6.07
N ASN A 25 -21.96 -9.16 5.47
CA ASN A 25 -21.86 -7.70 5.31
C ASN A 25 -21.00 -7.33 4.09
N PRO A 26 -21.60 -7.21 2.88
CA PRO A 26 -20.87 -6.85 1.68
C PRO A 26 -20.30 -5.43 1.83
N SER A 27 -19.00 -5.35 2.08
CA SER A 27 -18.29 -4.08 2.21
C SER A 27 -17.28 -3.92 1.08
N SER A 28 -17.25 -2.75 0.45
CA SER A 28 -16.30 -2.49 -0.61
C SER A 28 -14.96 -2.02 -0.04
N VAL A 29 -13.87 -2.57 -0.59
CA VAL A 29 -12.51 -2.11 -0.29
C VAL A 29 -12.04 -1.24 -1.45
N SER A 30 -11.80 0.04 -1.18
CA SER A 30 -11.19 0.96 -2.13
C SER A 30 -9.69 1.01 -1.90
N LEU A 31 -8.91 0.73 -2.95
CA LEU A 31 -7.46 0.88 -2.93
C LEU A 31 -7.05 2.04 -3.85
N THR A 32 -6.09 2.85 -3.41
CA THR A 32 -5.54 3.94 -4.23
C THR A 32 -4.03 3.90 -4.15
N MET A 33 -3.37 3.83 -5.31
CA MET A 33 -1.93 3.96 -5.46
C MET A 33 -1.63 5.30 -6.14
N LYS A 34 -0.80 6.13 -5.52
CA LYS A 34 -0.35 7.42 -6.08
C LYS A 34 1.16 7.43 -6.16
N HIS A 35 1.69 7.77 -7.33
CA HIS A 35 3.11 8.09 -7.49
C HIS A 35 3.43 9.42 -6.80
N VAL A 36 4.42 9.41 -5.92
CA VAL A 36 4.86 10.58 -5.16
C VAL A 36 6.35 10.73 -5.41
N VAL A 37 6.71 11.77 -6.14
CA VAL A 37 8.11 12.20 -6.28
C VAL A 37 8.34 13.25 -5.21
N GLU A 38 9.23 12.95 -4.27
CA GLU A 38 9.70 13.92 -3.28
C GLU A 38 11.18 14.19 -3.53
N GLU A 39 11.54 15.46 -3.58
CA GLU A 39 12.91 15.91 -3.55
C GLU A 39 13.46 15.69 -2.14
N VAL A 40 14.36 14.72 -2.00
CA VAL A 40 15.05 14.46 -0.74
C VAL A 40 16.43 15.08 -0.83
N VAL A 41 16.66 16.13 -0.03
CA VAL A 41 18.00 16.70 0.13
C VAL A 41 18.85 15.69 0.90
N GLN A 42 19.79 15.05 0.21
CA GLN A 42 20.81 14.24 0.85
C GLN A 42 21.96 15.15 1.30
N ASN A 43 22.52 14.90 2.49
CA ASN A 43 23.61 15.66 3.08
C ASN A 43 23.32 17.15 3.40
N LYS A 44 22.17 17.45 4.00
CA LYS A 44 21.89 18.81 4.54
C LYS A 44 23.09 19.32 5.36
N GLY A 45 23.74 20.39 4.87
CA GLY A 45 24.87 21.04 5.55
C GLY A 45 26.29 20.56 5.19
N LYS A 46 26.49 19.75 4.14
CA LYS A 46 27.85 19.45 3.60
C LYS A 46 28.05 20.09 2.22
N LYS A 47 29.32 20.33 1.84
CA LYS A 47 29.73 20.96 0.55
C LYS A 47 29.14 20.31 -0.73
N ASN A 48 28.69 19.05 -0.65
CA ASN A 48 27.99 18.34 -1.73
C ASN A 48 26.55 18.02 -1.27
N GLU A 49 25.68 19.02 -1.24
CA GLU A 49 24.23 18.80 -1.20
C GLU A 49 23.80 18.25 -2.56
N ASN A 50 23.26 17.04 -2.56
CA ASN A 50 22.65 16.44 -3.74
C ASN A 50 21.15 16.29 -3.47
N VAL A 51 20.34 16.91 -4.32
CA VAL A 51 18.91 16.66 -4.37
C VAL A 51 18.71 15.37 -5.14
N VAL A 52 18.24 14.32 -4.46
CA VAL A 52 17.91 13.05 -5.11
C VAL A 52 16.40 12.94 -5.13
N GLU A 53 15.84 12.83 -6.33
CA GLU A 53 14.44 12.47 -6.52
C GLU A 53 14.25 11.01 -6.12
N GLU A 54 13.57 10.76 -5.01
CA GLU A 54 13.19 9.39 -4.64
C GLU A 54 11.73 9.16 -5.04
N ALA A 55 11.53 8.42 -6.13
CA ALA A 55 10.21 8.00 -6.58
C ALA A 55 9.58 7.03 -5.56
N ARG A 56 8.59 7.49 -4.80
CA ARG A 56 7.87 6.70 -3.79
C ARG A 56 6.46 6.40 -4.27
N CYS A 57 5.87 5.32 -3.78
CA CYS A 57 4.48 4.99 -4.03
C CYS A 57 3.67 5.08 -2.73
N LEU A 58 2.66 5.95 -2.72
CA LEU A 58 1.72 6.08 -1.61
C LEU A 58 0.49 5.22 -1.87
N ILE A 59 0.28 4.23 -1.02
CA ILE A 59 -0.81 3.27 -1.12
C ILE A 59 -1.77 3.54 0.03
N ARG A 60 -3.07 3.60 -0.29
CA ARG A 60 -4.16 3.79 0.66
C ARG A 60 -5.19 2.69 0.48
N ALA A 61 -5.67 2.14 1.58
CA ALA A 61 -6.79 1.21 1.58
C ALA A 61 -7.90 1.76 2.48
N ARG A 62 -9.15 1.65 2.03
CA ARG A 62 -10.33 2.05 2.79
C ARG A 62 -11.41 0.99 2.66
N SER A 63 -12.05 0.65 3.78
CA SER A 63 -13.31 -0.06 3.82
C SER A 63 -14.20 0.61 4.87
N GLY A 64 -15.28 1.25 4.43
CA GLY A 64 -16.17 2.03 5.28
C GLY A 64 -15.43 3.07 6.15
N LYS A 65 -15.37 2.79 7.46
CA LYS A 65 -14.73 3.61 8.51
C LYS A 65 -13.22 3.32 8.66
N CYS A 66 -12.75 2.13 8.27
CA CYS A 66 -11.34 1.75 8.35
C CYS A 66 -10.55 2.39 7.20
N LYS A 67 -9.47 3.10 7.52
CA LYS A 67 -8.59 3.75 6.55
C LYS A 67 -7.14 3.50 6.96
N ILE A 68 -6.34 2.89 6.10
CA ILE A 68 -4.91 2.62 6.33
C ILE A 68 -4.09 3.11 5.14
N SER A 69 -2.83 3.44 5.37
CA SER A 69 -1.91 3.85 4.31
C SER A 69 -0.49 3.42 4.57
N THR A 70 0.30 3.25 3.52
CA THR A 70 1.74 3.01 3.58
C THR A 70 2.46 3.74 2.45
N VAL A 71 3.76 3.95 2.60
CA VAL A 71 4.63 4.36 1.50
C VAL A 71 5.68 3.32 1.22
N VAL A 72 5.68 2.90 -0.04
CA VAL A 72 6.64 1.96 -0.58
C VAL A 72 7.76 2.74 -1.23
N ARG A 73 8.97 2.61 -0.67
CA ARG A 73 10.21 3.12 -1.26
C ARG A 73 10.70 2.20 -2.38
N PRO A 74 11.50 2.69 -3.34
CA PRO A 74 12.07 1.88 -4.42
C PRO A 74 12.73 0.60 -3.94
N ARG A 75 13.50 0.68 -2.84
CA ARG A 75 14.25 -0.46 -2.25
C ARG A 75 13.35 -1.64 -1.87
N ASN A 76 12.13 -1.36 -1.40
CA ASN A 76 11.21 -2.39 -0.91
C ASN A 76 10.12 -2.73 -1.94
N ARG A 77 10.16 -2.12 -3.14
CA ARG A 77 9.10 -2.24 -4.16
C ARG A 77 8.88 -3.67 -4.60
N VAL A 78 9.95 -4.42 -4.87
CA VAL A 78 9.85 -5.80 -5.39
C VAL A 78 9.22 -6.71 -4.35
N GLN A 79 9.75 -6.70 -3.13
CA GLN A 79 9.22 -7.51 -2.03
C GLN A 79 7.77 -7.16 -1.71
N PHE A 80 7.45 -5.87 -1.65
CA PHE A 80 6.07 -5.42 -1.43
C PHE A 80 5.14 -5.88 -2.55
N SER A 81 5.57 -5.78 -3.82
CA SER A 81 4.76 -6.19 -4.97
C SER A 81 4.41 -7.68 -4.91
N ILE A 82 5.37 -8.53 -4.58
CA ILE A 82 5.15 -9.98 -4.47
C ILE A 82 4.13 -10.28 -3.38
N ALA A 83 4.35 -9.76 -2.16
CA ALA A 83 3.46 -10.00 -1.03
C ALA A 83 2.05 -9.45 -1.28
N TYR A 84 1.96 -8.25 -1.86
CA TYR A 84 0.71 -7.61 -2.25
C TYR A 84 -0.08 -8.46 -3.26
N SER A 85 0.57 -8.95 -4.32
CA SER A 85 -0.08 -9.82 -5.31
C SER A 85 -0.58 -11.14 -4.70
N THR A 86 0.19 -11.75 -3.80
CA THR A 86 -0.21 -12.97 -3.10
C THR A 86 -1.45 -12.74 -2.23
N ILE A 87 -1.52 -11.62 -1.52
CA ILE A 87 -2.69 -11.28 -0.70
C ILE A 87 -3.91 -11.03 -1.59
N LEU A 88 -3.78 -10.30 -2.69
CA LEU A 88 -4.91 -10.10 -3.60
C LEU A 88 -5.44 -11.42 -4.16
N LYS A 89 -4.56 -12.24 -4.73
CA LYS A 89 -4.95 -13.54 -5.33
C LYS A 89 -5.59 -14.48 -4.31
N SER A 90 -5.12 -14.49 -3.08
CA SER A 90 -5.67 -15.35 -2.02
C SER A 90 -7.06 -14.91 -1.53
N ASN A 91 -7.40 -13.63 -1.64
CA ASN A 91 -8.68 -13.09 -1.15
C ASN A 91 -9.72 -12.87 -2.27
N LEU A 92 -9.30 -12.60 -3.50
CA LEU A 92 -10.18 -12.38 -4.66
C LEU A 92 -10.54 -13.70 -5.37
N LYS A 93 -11.17 -14.64 -4.65
CA LYS A 93 -11.46 -15.99 -5.16
C LYS A 93 -12.81 -16.14 -5.87
N SER A 94 -13.77 -15.22 -5.68
CA SER A 94 -15.14 -15.38 -6.17
C SER A 94 -15.49 -14.55 -7.42
N LEU A 95 -14.49 -14.14 -8.21
CA LEU A 95 -14.76 -13.42 -9.45
C LEU A 95 -15.14 -14.43 -10.54
N SER A 96 -16.36 -14.34 -11.06
CA SER A 96 -16.77 -15.14 -12.22
C SER A 96 -15.92 -14.72 -13.43
N SER A 97 -15.21 -15.66 -14.03
CA SER A 97 -14.63 -15.47 -15.36
C SER A 97 -15.78 -15.35 -16.34
N HIS A 98 -15.97 -14.17 -16.94
CA HIS A 98 -16.99 -13.93 -17.95
C HIS A 98 -16.37 -13.91 -19.35
#